data_AF-A0A8H5BSP5-F1
#
_entry.id   AF-A0A8H5BSP5-F1
#
_cell.length_a   1.000
_cell.length_b   1.000
_cell.length_c   1.000
_cell.angle_alpha   90.00
_cell.angle_beta   90.00
_cell.angle_gamma   90.00
#
_symmetry.space_group_name_H-M   'P 1'
#
loop_
_entity.id
_entity.type
_entity.pdbx_description
1 polymer ?
#
loop_
_entity_poly.entity_id
_entity_poly.type
_entity_poly.pdbx_seq_one_letter_code
_entity_poly.pdbx_strand_id
1 'polypeptide(L)'
;MFTPVARTVLATSRNVSGRRSIMTLNSVKYSATAKAQGAGRNGTVASNGLQLNLATPKELGGSGNGENPEQLFAMGYSACLLGAIQAVARQQGKKADNAVVHATVKIGEPNGMKGFGLAVDIKVEGVDEELVKAGHEFCPYSRALSQGIEVNVSTA
;
A
#
# COMPACT_ATOMS: atom_id res chain seq x y z
N MET A 1 45.18 -12.43 48.04
CA MET A 1 44.73 -13.82 47.77
C MET A 1 43.62 -13.78 46.71
N PHE A 2 43.86 -14.45 45.58
CA PHE A 2 42.91 -15.06 44.63
C PHE A 2 41.69 -14.27 44.07
N THR A 3 41.87 -13.77 42.83
CA THR A 3 41.12 -13.97 41.55
C THR A 3 39.94 -15.00 41.47
N PRO A 4 39.13 -15.12 40.37
CA PRO A 4 38.32 -14.16 39.56
C PRO A 4 36.95 -14.75 39.01
N VAL A 5 36.35 -14.05 38.01
CA VAL A 5 35.48 -14.50 36.87
C VAL A 5 33.95 -14.67 37.04
N ALA A 6 33.18 -13.86 36.28
CA ALA A 6 32.29 -14.31 35.18
C ALA A 6 31.49 -13.11 34.62
N ARG A 7 31.79 -12.60 33.43
CA ARG A 7 31.40 -13.05 32.07
C ARG A 7 29.99 -12.58 31.66
N THR A 8 30.00 -11.49 30.90
CA THR A 8 29.22 -11.24 29.67
C THR A 8 27.69 -11.33 29.73
N VAL A 9 27.04 -10.17 29.54
CA VAL A 9 25.96 -10.05 28.55
C VAL A 9 26.22 -8.78 27.72
N LEU A 10 26.65 -8.98 26.48
CA LEU A 10 26.55 -7.96 25.43
C LEU A 10 25.06 -7.70 25.19
N ALA A 11 24.53 -6.64 25.76
CA ALA A 11 23.27 -6.07 25.29
C ALA A 11 23.57 -5.38 23.96
N THR A 12 23.31 -6.09 22.86
CA THR A 12 23.26 -5.47 21.53
C THR A 12 22.09 -4.48 21.53
N SER A 13 22.41 -3.21 21.77
CA SER A 13 21.52 -2.10 21.47
C SER A 13 21.24 -2.10 19.97
N ARG A 14 20.20 -2.83 19.55
CA ARG A 14 19.57 -2.62 18.26
C ARG A 14 18.78 -1.34 18.39
N ASN A 15 19.42 -0.24 18.01
CA ASN A 15 18.80 1.06 17.90
C ASN A 15 17.83 1.03 16.71
N VAL A 16 16.62 0.50 16.94
CA VAL A 16 15.51 0.54 15.99
C VAL A 16 14.79 1.86 16.19
N SER A 17 15.36 2.93 15.63
CA SER A 17 14.62 4.18 15.44
C SER A 17 15.17 4.96 14.25
N GLY A 18 15.11 4.34 13.07
CA GLY A 18 15.06 5.11 11.84
C GLY A 18 13.67 5.74 11.79
N ARG A 19 13.54 7.01 12.19
CA ARG A 19 12.39 7.83 11.78
C ARG A 19 12.34 7.74 10.26
N ARG A 20 11.36 7.01 9.71
CA ARG A 20 11.15 6.98 8.26
C ARG A 20 10.94 8.43 7.84
N SER A 21 11.77 8.92 6.92
CA SER A 21 11.54 10.22 6.30
C SER A 21 10.28 10.10 5.47
N ILE A 22 9.22 10.81 5.87
CA ILE A 22 7.99 10.88 5.10
C ILE A 22 8.32 11.43 3.71
N MET A 23 7.74 10.83 2.67
CA MET A 23 7.91 11.30 1.30
C MET A 23 7.06 12.56 1.06
N THR A 24 7.70 13.63 0.58
CA THR A 24 7.07 14.90 0.15
C THR A 24 7.27 15.13 -1.35
N LEU A 25 6.48 16.03 -1.95
CA LEU A 25 6.52 16.31 -3.39
C LEU A 25 7.16 17.67 -3.69
N ASN A 26 8.26 17.67 -4.43
CA ASN A 26 8.91 18.91 -4.89
C ASN A 26 8.18 19.55 -6.08
N SER A 27 7.40 18.78 -6.84
CA SER A 27 6.60 19.24 -7.98
C SER A 27 5.39 18.33 -8.17
N VAL A 28 4.19 18.90 -8.18
CA VAL A 28 2.94 18.17 -8.43
C VAL A 28 2.69 18.09 -9.93
N LYS A 29 2.57 16.87 -10.47
CA LYS A 29 2.29 16.64 -11.90
C LYS A 29 0.81 16.44 -12.22
N TYR A 30 0.06 15.89 -11.27
CA TYR A 30 -1.35 15.57 -11.43
C TYR A 30 -2.02 15.46 -10.06
N SER A 31 -3.29 15.86 -9.99
CA SER A 31 -4.14 15.70 -8.81
C SER A 31 -5.48 15.10 -9.23
N ALA A 32 -5.90 14.03 -8.55
CA ALA A 32 -7.25 13.49 -8.62
C ALA A 32 -8.03 13.88 -7.37
N THR A 33 -9.34 14.11 -7.51
CA THR A 33 -10.23 14.41 -6.38
C THR A 33 -11.38 13.41 -6.36
N ALA A 34 -11.75 12.95 -5.16
CA ALA A 34 -12.88 12.07 -4.95
C ALA A 34 -13.68 12.56 -3.74
N LYS A 35 -14.98 12.31 -3.75
CA LYS A 35 -15.88 12.64 -2.63
C LYS A 35 -16.60 11.37 -2.18
N ALA A 36 -16.53 11.08 -0.89
CA ALA A 36 -17.39 10.10 -0.23
C ALA A 36 -18.46 10.82 0.59
N GLN A 37 -19.70 10.33 0.59
CA GLN A 37 -20.80 10.92 1.36
C GLN A 37 -21.84 9.87 1.78
N GLY A 38 -22.70 10.24 2.73
CA GLY A 38 -23.72 9.34 3.29
C GLY A 38 -23.16 8.43 4.38
N ALA A 39 -23.60 7.18 4.42
CA ALA A 39 -23.35 6.23 5.51
C ALA A 39 -21.95 5.58 5.48
N GLY A 40 -20.90 6.37 5.25
CA GLY A 40 -19.51 5.89 5.27
C GLY A 40 -19.27 4.71 4.32
N ARG A 41 -18.89 3.55 4.89
CA ARG A 41 -18.69 2.28 4.14
C ARG A 41 -19.96 1.70 3.50
N ASN A 42 -21.12 2.30 3.76
CA ASN A 42 -22.40 1.98 3.10
C ASN A 42 -22.96 3.19 2.32
N GLY A 43 -22.13 4.20 2.06
CA GLY A 43 -22.50 5.42 1.34
C GLY A 43 -22.17 5.34 -0.15
N THR A 44 -21.82 6.48 -0.74
CA THR A 44 -21.35 6.56 -2.12
C THR A 44 -19.99 7.22 -2.20
N VAL A 45 -19.21 6.85 -3.21
CA VAL A 45 -17.96 7.52 -3.58
C VAL A 45 -17.99 7.90 -5.05
N ALA A 46 -17.54 9.10 -5.39
CA ALA A 46 -17.51 9.59 -6.77
C ALA A 46 -16.22 10.34 -7.10
N SER A 47 -15.75 10.20 -8.33
CA SER A 47 -14.58 10.89 -8.89
C SER A 47 -14.70 10.94 -10.42
N ASN A 48 -14.57 12.12 -11.04
CA ASN A 48 -14.54 12.31 -12.50
C ASN A 48 -15.58 11.50 -13.28
N GLY A 49 -16.86 11.58 -12.88
CA GLY A 49 -17.97 10.88 -13.55
C GLY A 49 -18.11 9.39 -13.21
N LEU A 50 -17.13 8.77 -12.53
CA LEU A 50 -17.28 7.46 -11.91
C LEU A 50 -17.98 7.62 -10.55
N GLN A 51 -19.06 6.88 -10.34
CA GLN A 51 -19.77 6.82 -9.06
C GLN A 51 -20.02 5.37 -8.66
N LEU A 52 -19.68 5.03 -7.42
CA LEU A 52 -19.84 3.70 -6.86
C LEU A 52 -20.68 3.76 -5.58
N ASN A 53 -21.57 2.79 -5.44
CA ASN A 53 -22.25 2.52 -4.17
C ASN A 53 -21.35 1.62 -3.34
N LEU A 54 -21.15 1.99 -2.08
CA LEU A 54 -20.34 1.24 -1.14
C LEU A 54 -21.22 0.33 -0.29
N ALA A 55 -20.69 -0.83 0.04
CA ALA A 55 -21.26 -1.71 1.06
C ALA A 55 -20.15 -2.32 1.91
N THR A 56 -20.42 -2.44 3.21
CA THR A 56 -19.56 -3.22 4.09
C THR A 56 -19.65 -4.69 3.67
N PRO A 57 -18.52 -5.41 3.51
CA PRO A 57 -18.54 -6.82 3.12
C PRO A 57 -19.19 -7.69 4.21
N LYS A 58 -19.67 -8.88 3.82
CA LYS A 58 -20.40 -9.79 4.72
C LYS A 58 -19.53 -10.25 5.90
N GLU A 59 -18.24 -10.43 5.65
CA GLU A 59 -17.21 -10.81 6.60
C GLU A 59 -17.02 -9.75 7.71
N LEU A 60 -17.42 -8.51 7.44
CA LEU A 60 -17.44 -7.41 8.42
C LEU A 60 -18.87 -7.07 8.89
N GLY A 61 -19.83 -7.98 8.68
CA GLY A 61 -21.22 -7.84 9.14
C GLY A 61 -22.10 -6.95 8.28
N GLY A 62 -21.67 -6.60 7.06
CA GLY A 62 -22.46 -5.79 6.14
C GLY A 62 -23.28 -6.59 5.13
N SER A 63 -23.93 -5.88 4.21
CA SER A 63 -24.74 -6.50 3.16
C SER A 63 -23.88 -7.15 2.05
N GLY A 64 -22.69 -6.61 1.80
CA GLY A 64 -21.87 -6.94 0.62
C GLY A 64 -22.47 -6.50 -0.72
N ASN A 65 -23.55 -5.72 -0.73
CA ASN A 65 -24.27 -5.30 -1.95
C ASN A 65 -23.71 -3.98 -2.51
N GLY A 66 -22.41 -3.96 -2.83
CA GLY A 66 -21.70 -2.79 -3.32
C GLY A 66 -20.20 -3.00 -3.28
N GLU A 67 -19.45 -2.00 -3.74
CA GLU A 67 -17.99 -2.02 -3.66
C GLU A 67 -17.50 -1.63 -2.26
N ASN A 68 -16.22 -1.85 -1.98
CA ASN A 68 -15.63 -1.47 -0.71
C ASN A 68 -14.24 -0.84 -0.87
N PRO A 69 -13.75 -0.10 0.15
CA PRO A 69 -12.44 0.55 0.08
C PRO A 69 -11.28 -0.41 -0.21
N GLU A 70 -11.34 -1.66 0.25
CA GLU A 70 -10.29 -2.65 0.02
C GLU A 70 -10.22 -3.08 -1.45
N GLN A 71 -11.37 -3.25 -2.12
CA GLN A 71 -11.44 -3.48 -3.57
C GLN A 71 -10.88 -2.29 -4.35
N LEU A 72 -11.25 -1.06 -3.98
CA LEU A 72 -10.73 0.14 -4.63
C LEU A 72 -9.20 0.23 -4.49
N PHE A 73 -8.68 -0.11 -3.30
CA PHE A 73 -7.25 -0.14 -3.06
C PHE A 73 -6.55 -1.25 -3.86
N ALA A 74 -7.16 -2.45 -3.96
CA ALA A 74 -6.63 -3.55 -4.75
C ALA A 74 -6.56 -3.20 -6.24
N MET A 75 -7.60 -2.58 -6.78
CA MET A 75 -7.62 -2.09 -8.17
C MET A 75 -6.56 -1.02 -8.41
N GLY A 76 -6.49 -0.01 -7.54
CA GLY A 76 -5.52 1.07 -7.65
C GLY A 76 -4.07 0.58 -7.56
N TYR A 77 -3.78 -0.32 -6.62
CA TYR A 77 -2.43 -0.85 -6.45
C TYR A 77 -2.04 -1.76 -7.63
N SER A 78 -2.92 -2.67 -8.05
CA SER A 78 -2.63 -3.55 -9.20
C SER A 78 -2.30 -2.75 -10.46
N ALA A 79 -3.11 -1.73 -10.77
CA ALA A 79 -2.89 -0.85 -11.92
C ALA A 79 -1.60 -0.03 -11.78
N CYS A 80 -1.33 0.53 -10.60
CA CYS A 80 -0.14 1.34 -10.36
C CYS A 80 1.15 0.52 -10.48
N LEU A 81 1.18 -0.70 -9.95
CA LEU A 81 2.36 -1.57 -10.03
C LEU A 81 2.58 -2.10 -11.45
N LEU A 82 1.52 -2.48 -12.16
CA LEU A 82 1.64 -2.90 -13.56
C LEU A 82 2.23 -1.78 -14.43
N GLY A 83 1.72 -0.55 -14.28
CA GLY A 83 2.27 0.61 -14.97
C GLY A 83 3.74 0.88 -14.63
N ALA A 84 4.13 0.69 -13.37
CA ALA A 84 5.52 0.84 -12.94
C ALA A 84 6.44 -0.22 -13.57
N ILE A 85 6.03 -1.49 -13.58
CA ILE A 85 6.75 -2.60 -14.23
C ILE A 85 6.95 -2.29 -15.72
N GLN A 86 5.90 -1.90 -16.42
CA GLN A 86 5.97 -1.58 -17.85
C GLN A 86 6.86 -0.35 -18.13
N ALA A 87 6.82 0.66 -17.28
CA ALA A 87 7.68 1.84 -17.42
C ALA A 87 9.16 1.48 -17.27
N VAL A 88 9.51 0.71 -16.24
CA VAL A 88 10.89 0.25 -16.02
C VAL A 88 11.35 -0.68 -17.14
N ALA A 89 10.47 -1.56 -17.63
CA ALA A 89 10.79 -2.47 -18.73
C ALA A 89 11.25 -1.69 -19.98
N ARG A 90 10.51 -0.64 -20.33
CA ARG A 90 10.84 0.25 -21.46
C ARG A 90 12.20 0.93 -21.26
N GLN A 91 12.51 1.40 -20.05
CA GLN A 91 13.81 2.01 -19.74
C GLN A 91 14.97 1.02 -19.89
N GLN A 92 14.73 -0.27 -19.63
CA GLN A 92 15.73 -1.34 -19.73
C GLN A 92 15.73 -2.03 -21.11
N GLY A 93 14.89 -1.61 -22.06
CA GLY A 93 14.74 -2.30 -23.35
C GLY A 93 14.14 -3.72 -23.25
N LYS A 94 13.46 -4.04 -22.14
CA LYS A 94 12.74 -5.31 -21.92
C LYS A 94 11.27 -5.18 -22.34
N LYS A 95 10.62 -6.32 -22.61
CA LYS A 95 9.17 -6.39 -22.86
C LYS A 95 8.41 -6.79 -21.59
N ALA A 96 7.23 -6.21 -21.41
CA ALA A 96 6.33 -6.49 -20.28
C ALA A 96 4.85 -6.46 -20.70
N ASP A 97 4.59 -6.69 -21.99
CA ASP A 97 3.25 -6.55 -22.59
C ASP A 97 2.25 -7.57 -22.03
N ASN A 98 2.75 -8.74 -21.61
CA ASN A 98 1.97 -9.82 -21.01
C ASN A 98 1.98 -9.79 -19.47
N ALA A 99 2.51 -8.73 -18.86
CA ALA A 99 2.57 -8.64 -17.41
C ALA A 99 1.16 -8.52 -16.83
N VAL A 100 0.85 -9.33 -15.81
CA VAL A 100 -0.42 -9.26 -15.08
C VAL A 100 -0.12 -9.15 -13.58
N VAL A 101 -0.77 -8.21 -12.90
CA VAL A 101 -0.60 -7.98 -11.46
C VAL A 101 -1.91 -8.30 -10.75
N HIS A 102 -1.81 -9.16 -9.73
CA HIS A 102 -2.90 -9.51 -8.84
C HIS A 102 -2.58 -8.99 -7.43
N ALA A 103 -3.28 -7.94 -6.98
CA ALA A 103 -3.22 -7.49 -5.59
C ALA A 103 -4.41 -8.04 -4.79
N THR A 104 -4.13 -8.68 -3.66
CA THR A 104 -5.12 -9.09 -2.66
C THR A 104 -4.95 -8.22 -1.43
N VAL A 105 -5.94 -7.37 -1.17
CA VAL A 105 -5.98 -6.50 0.01
C VAL A 105 -6.81 -7.18 1.09
N LYS A 106 -6.24 -7.28 2.28
CA LYS A 106 -6.87 -7.87 3.47
C LYS A 106 -7.05 -6.79 4.52
N ILE A 107 -8.21 -6.80 5.17
CA ILE A 107 -8.51 -5.99 6.34
C ILE A 107 -8.72 -6.92 7.53
N GLY A 108 -8.16 -6.57 8.69
CA GLY A 108 -8.25 -7.37 9.90
C GLY A 108 -7.61 -6.69 11.10
N GLU A 109 -7.58 -7.37 12.23
CA GLU A 109 -6.93 -6.84 13.44
C GLU A 109 -5.40 -6.92 13.31
N PRO A 110 -4.67 -5.81 13.50
CA PRO A 110 -3.22 -5.81 13.45
C PRO A 110 -2.62 -6.32 14.77
N ASN A 111 -1.48 -6.99 14.67
CA ASN A 111 -0.74 -7.45 15.85
C ASN A 111 -0.30 -6.27 16.72
N GLY A 112 -0.65 -6.32 18.02
CA GLY A 112 -0.18 -5.34 19.01
C GLY A 112 -0.89 -3.98 18.98
N MET A 113 -1.99 -3.84 18.24
CA MET A 113 -2.77 -2.60 18.19
C MET A 113 -4.27 -2.91 18.07
N LYS A 114 -5.12 -2.12 18.76
CA LYS A 114 -6.57 -2.22 18.61
C LYS A 114 -7.03 -1.57 17.30
N GLY A 115 -8.09 -2.10 16.69
CA GLY A 115 -8.70 -1.54 15.48
C GLY A 115 -8.38 -2.37 14.23
N PHE A 116 -8.47 -1.75 13.06
CA PHE A 116 -8.22 -2.40 11.77
C PHE A 116 -6.86 -1.99 11.20
N GLY A 117 -6.16 -2.97 10.64
CA GLY A 117 -4.99 -2.81 9.80
C GLY A 117 -5.24 -3.41 8.41
N LEU A 118 -4.31 -3.13 7.50
CA LEU A 118 -4.31 -3.68 6.14
C LEU A 118 -3.06 -4.53 5.90
N ALA A 119 -3.23 -5.60 5.13
CA ALA A 119 -2.14 -6.36 4.53
C ALA A 119 -2.40 -6.49 3.03
N VAL A 120 -1.34 -6.52 2.22
CA VAL A 120 -1.44 -6.67 0.77
C VAL A 120 -0.53 -7.80 0.32
N ASP A 121 -1.10 -8.79 -0.37
CA ASP A 121 -0.33 -9.79 -1.09
C ASP A 121 -0.36 -9.46 -2.58
N ILE A 122 0.78 -9.53 -3.24
CA ILE A 122 0.88 -9.26 -4.68
C ILE A 122 1.51 -10.47 -5.38
N LYS A 123 0.88 -10.89 -6.48
CA LYS A 123 1.45 -11.85 -7.43
C LYS A 123 1.55 -11.21 -8.80
N VAL A 124 2.64 -11.48 -9.51
CA VAL A 124 2.89 -10.96 -10.84
C VAL A 124 3.23 -12.10 -11.79
N GLU A 125 2.62 -12.09 -12.96
CA GLU A 125 2.82 -13.07 -14.03
C GLU A 125 3.42 -12.39 -15.26
N GLY A 126 4.02 -13.17 -16.16
CA GLY A 126 4.43 -12.71 -17.50
C GLY A 126 5.70 -11.86 -17.58
N VAL A 127 6.46 -11.71 -16.49
CA VAL A 127 7.72 -10.96 -16.41
C VAL A 127 8.73 -11.59 -15.45
N ASP A 128 10.01 -11.22 -15.59
CA ASP A 128 11.08 -11.68 -14.70
C ASP A 128 11.03 -11.01 -13.30
N GLU A 129 11.59 -11.69 -12.30
CA GLU A 129 11.56 -11.23 -10.90
C GLU A 129 12.33 -9.92 -10.70
N GLU A 130 13.39 -9.69 -11.47
CA GLU A 130 14.19 -8.45 -11.40
C GLU A 130 13.33 -7.24 -11.76
N LEU A 131 12.52 -7.38 -12.81
CA LEU A 131 11.62 -6.34 -13.28
C LEU A 131 10.46 -6.12 -12.31
N VAL A 132 9.97 -7.19 -11.65
CA VAL A 132 8.99 -7.05 -10.56
C VAL A 132 9.57 -6.24 -9.40
N LYS A 133 10.81 -6.54 -8.97
CA LYS A 133 11.49 -5.80 -7.90
C LYS A 133 11.70 -4.33 -8.28
N ALA A 134 12.25 -4.08 -9.47
CA ALA A 134 12.47 -2.73 -9.95
C ALA A 134 11.16 -1.95 -10.12
N GLY A 135 10.09 -2.61 -10.61
CA GLY A 135 8.75 -2.05 -10.67
C GLY A 135 8.17 -1.73 -9.29
N HIS A 136 8.38 -2.59 -8.30
CA HIS A 136 7.97 -2.36 -6.92
C HIS A 136 8.69 -1.16 -6.29
N GLU A 137 9.99 -1.00 -6.55
CA GLU A 137 10.76 0.17 -6.12
C GLU A 137 10.35 1.45 -6.86
N PHE A 138 9.82 1.36 -8.07
CA PHE A 138 9.37 2.49 -8.88
C PHE A 138 7.92 2.92 -8.57
N CYS A 139 7.07 1.97 -8.17
CA CYS A 139 5.63 2.15 -7.96
C CYS A 139 5.31 3.15 -6.83
N PRO A 140 4.55 4.23 -7.10
CA PRO A 140 4.09 5.18 -6.08
C PRO A 140 3.36 4.53 -4.89
N TYR A 141 2.49 3.54 -5.11
CA TYR A 141 1.76 2.88 -4.04
C TYR A 141 2.69 2.08 -3.12
N SER A 142 3.66 1.35 -3.69
CA SER A 142 4.68 0.63 -2.93
C SER A 142 5.55 1.57 -2.08
N ARG A 143 5.97 2.70 -2.67
CA ARG A 143 6.74 3.73 -1.96
C ARG A 143 5.93 4.33 -0.81
N ALA A 144 4.66 4.62 -1.03
CA ALA A 144 3.78 5.16 0.00
C ALA A 144 3.64 4.23 1.21
N LEU A 145 3.49 2.93 1.00
CA LEU A 145 3.39 1.95 2.09
C LEU A 145 4.74 1.70 2.79
N SER A 146 5.84 1.81 2.07
CA SER A 146 7.18 1.53 2.61
C SER A 146 7.77 2.73 3.36
N GLN A 147 7.61 3.94 2.83
CA GLN A 147 8.26 5.15 3.34
C GLN A 147 7.28 6.11 4.04
N GLY A 148 5.98 5.97 3.79
CA GLY A 148 4.98 6.93 4.21
C GLY A 148 4.82 8.08 3.21
N ILE A 149 3.70 8.78 3.30
CA ILE A 149 3.37 9.96 2.49
C ILE A 149 2.90 11.10 3.39
N GLU A 150 3.08 12.33 2.91
CA GLU A 150 2.46 13.49 3.53
C GLU A 150 0.94 13.43 3.35
N VAL A 151 0.20 13.52 4.47
CA VAL A 151 -1.27 13.54 4.48
C VAL A 151 -1.72 14.73 5.32
N ASN A 152 -2.40 15.67 4.67
CA ASN A 152 -2.94 16.87 5.30
C ASN A 152 -4.45 16.72 5.47
N VAL A 153 -4.93 16.81 6.72
CA VAL A 153 -6.36 16.70 7.06
C VAL A 153 -6.80 18.00 7.74
N SER A 154 -7.82 18.65 7.17
CA SER A 154 -8.39 19.91 7.69
C SER A 154 -9.91 19.93 7.51
N THR A 155 -10.58 20.79 8.27
CA THR A 155 -11.99 21.12 8.01
C THR A 155 -12.09 22.02 6.78
N ALA A 156 -13.19 21.89 6.03
CA ALA A 156 -13.50 22.77 4.90
C ALA A 156 -14.16 24.07 5.37
#